data_AF-A0A2V9I0B4-F1
#
_entry.id   AF-A0A2V9I0B4-F1
#
_cell.length_a   1.000
_cell.length_b   1.000
_cell.length_c   1.000
_cell.angle_alpha   90.00
_cell.angle_beta   90.00
_cell.angle_gamma   90.00
#
_symmetry.space_group_name_H-M   'P 1'
#
loop_
_entity.id
_entity.type
_entity.pdbx_description
1 polymer ?
#
loop_
_entity_poly.entity_id
_entity_poly.type
_entity_poly.pdbx_seq_one_letter_code
_entity_poly.pdbx_strand_id
1 'polypeptide(L)' 'MARSARELFEEAMRLDPAERATLMRLLIDTLDAEDAWRAEVERRIAELDSGAVEAVPWEELRARLYQR' A
#
# COMPACT_ATOMS: atom_id res chain seq x y z
N MET A 1 7.41 -18.20 23.26
CA MET A 1 8.19 -17.90 22.05
C MET A 1 7.33 -17.04 21.16
N ALA A 2 7.84 -15.91 20.66
CA ALA A 2 7.11 -15.14 19.65
C ALA A 2 7.10 -15.93 18.33
N ARG A 3 5.95 -15.99 17.66
CA ARG A 3 5.85 -16.56 16.30
C ARG A 3 6.64 -15.68 15.33
N SER A 4 7.26 -16.29 14.34
CA SER A 4 7.92 -15.56 13.26
C SER A 4 6.90 -14.83 12.39
N ALA A 5 7.32 -13.76 11.71
CA ALA A 5 6.48 -13.04 10.76
C ALA A 5 5.94 -13.96 9.64
N ARG A 6 6.73 -14.98 9.25
CA ARG A 6 6.33 -15.97 8.25
C ARG A 6 5.17 -16.83 8.73
N GLU A 7 5.23 -17.34 9.96
CA GLU A 7 4.17 -18.15 10.55
C GLU A 7 2.87 -17.33 10.70
N LEU A 8 2.98 -16.08 11.18
CA LEU A 8 1.84 -15.18 11.29
C LEU A 8 1.20 -14.86 9.94
N PHE A 9 2.01 -14.69 8.89
CA PHE A 9 1.52 -14.48 7.53
C PHE A 9 0.75 -15.69 7.02
N GLU A 10 1.28 -16.90 7.20
CA GLU A 10 0.62 -18.13 6.75
C GLU A 10 -0.71 -18.39 7.49
N GLU A 11 -0.79 -18.01 8.77
CA GLU A 11 -2.05 -18.00 9.51
C GLU A 11 -3.03 -16.94 8.98
N ALA A 12 -2.58 -15.71 8.75
CA ALA A 12 -3.40 -14.63 8.22
C ALA A 12 -3.98 -14.97 6.83
N MET A 13 -3.26 -15.73 6.00
CA MET A 13 -3.76 -16.18 4.69
C MET A 13 -4.95 -17.15 4.78
N ARG A 14 -5.23 -17.73 5.96
CA ARG A 14 -6.43 -18.56 6.18
C ARG A 14 -7.68 -17.73 6.48
N LEU A 15 -7.53 -16.45 6.84
CA LEU A 15 -8.65 -15.54 7.08
C LEU A 15 -9.35 -15.19 5.76
N ASP A 16 -10.64 -14.87 5.87
CA ASP A 16 -11.37 -14.32 4.74
C ASP A 16 -10.80 -12.95 4.29
N PRO A 17 -11.12 -12.49 3.08
CA PRO A 17 -10.58 -11.22 2.58
C PRO A 17 -10.85 -9.99 3.45
N ALA A 18 -12.00 -9.92 4.14
CA ALA A 18 -12.37 -8.79 4.97
C ALA A 18 -11.61 -8.79 6.29
N GLU A 19 -11.44 -9.95 6.91
CA GLU A 19 -10.63 -10.11 8.12
C GLU A 19 -9.14 -9.85 7.84
N ARG A 20 -8.62 -10.31 6.69
CA ARG A 20 -7.24 -9.95 6.28
C ARG A 20 -7.06 -8.45 6.09
N ALA A 21 -8.04 -7.76 5.51
CA ALA A 21 -7.98 -6.32 5.34
C ALA A 21 -7.97 -5.59 6.70
N THR A 22 -8.77 -6.08 7.65
CA THR A 22 -8.78 -5.58 9.04
C THR A 22 -7.43 -5.79 9.72
N LEU A 23 -6.85 -6.99 9.64
CA LEU A 23 -5.53 -7.26 10.19
C LEU A 23 -4.44 -6.37 9.58
N MET A 24 -4.47 -6.20 8.26
CA MET A 24 -3.54 -5.31 7.56
C MET A 24 -3.68 -3.86 8.04
N ARG A 25 -4.90 -3.36 8.25
CA ARG A 25 -5.14 -2.01 8.81
C ARG A 25 -4.49 -1.87 10.18
N LEU A 26 -4.76 -2.80 11.10
CA LEU A 26 -4.20 -2.77 12.46
C LEU A 26 -2.67 -2.78 12.43
N LEU A 27 -2.04 -3.55 11.54
CA LEU A 27 -0.59 -3.57 11.39
C LEU A 27 -0.06 -2.25 10.83
N ILE A 28 -0.71 -1.68 9.80
CA ILE A 28 -0.34 -0.37 9.25
C ILE A 28 -0.38 0.70 10.34
N ASP A 29 -1.42 0.71 11.18
CA ASP A 29 -1.58 1.69 12.26
C ASP A 29 -0.48 1.57 13.34
N THR A 30 0.24 0.44 13.41
CA THR A 30 1.41 0.30 14.30
C THR A 30 2.71 0.81 13.70
N LEU A 31 2.72 1.10 12.39
CA LEU A 31 3.87 1.66 11.71
C LEU A 31 3.76 3.18 11.75
N ASP A 32 4.87 3.87 12.03
CA ASP A 32 5.00 5.32 11.80
C ASP A 32 5.14 5.61 10.28
N ALA A 33 4.26 4.98 9.49
CA ALA A 33 4.27 5.00 8.05
C ALA A 33 3.63 6.27 7.49
N GLU A 34 2.89 7.02 8.32
CA GLU A 34 2.22 8.25 7.90
C GLU A 34 3.21 9.33 7.47
N ASP A 35 4.33 9.50 8.19
CA ASP A 35 5.33 10.52 7.87
C ASP A 35 6.15 10.14 6.63
N ALA A 36 6.56 8.87 6.51
CA ALA A 36 7.24 8.38 5.32
C ALA A 36 6.34 8.43 4.07
N TRP A 37 5.05 8.12 4.22
CA TRP A 37 4.07 8.22 3.15
C TRP A 37 3.80 9.68 2.76
N ARG A 38 3.71 10.58 3.74
CA ARG A 38 3.56 12.02 3.48
C ARG A 38 4.72 12.57 2.67
N ALA A 39 5.96 12.27 3.07
CA ALA A 39 7.15 12.70 2.35
C ALA A 39 7.16 12.20 0.90
N GLU A 40 6.74 10.95 0.67
CA GLU A 40 6.65 10.39 -0.68
C GLU A 40 5.54 11.03 -1.51
N VAL A 41 4.38 11.34 -0.92
CA VAL A 41 3.29 12.05 -1.59
C VAL A 41 3.74 13.46 -1.99
N GLU A 42 4.36 14.20 -1.08
CA GLU A 42 4.91 15.53 -1.36
C GLU A 42 5.95 15.49 -2.48
N ARG A 43 6.86 14.53 -2.46
CA ARG A 43 7.85 14.31 -3.53
C ARG A 43 7.18 14.07 -4.89
N ARG A 44 6.17 13.20 -4.95
CA ARG A 44 5.46 12.89 -6.21
C ARG A 44 4.67 14.05 -6.75
N ILE A 45 4.04 14.84 -5.88
CA ILE A 45 3.35 16.06 -6.27
C ILE A 45 4.35 17.03 -6.89
N ALA A 46 5.50 17.26 -6.24
CA ALA A 46 6.54 18.15 -6.76
C ALA A 46 7.07 17.68 -8.14
N GLU A 47 7.26 16.37 -8.33
CA GLU A 47 7.67 15.81 -9.63
C GLU A 47 6.63 16.02 -10.74
N LEU A 48 5.34 15.89 -10.41
CA LEU A 48 4.25 16.16 -11.34
C LEU A 48 4.17 17.65 -11.69
N ASP A 49 4.20 18.52 -10.69
CA ASP A 49 4.09 19.98 -10.86
C ASP A 49 5.30 20.55 -11.61
N SER A 50 6.50 19.97 -11.42
CA SER A 50 7.70 20.38 -12.14
C SER A 50 7.78 19.79 -13.56
N GLY A 51 6.90 18.87 -13.93
CA GLY A 51 6.99 18.11 -15.18
C GLY A 51 8.20 17.18 -15.26
N ALA A 52 8.77 16.77 -14.11
CA ALA A 52 9.90 15.84 -14.07
C ALA A 52 9.50 14.40 -14.47
N VAL A 53 8.19 14.12 -14.46
CA VAL A 53 7.61 12.83 -14.83
C VAL A 53 6.50 13.01 -15.87
N GLU A 54 6.36 12.02 -16.75
CA GLU A 54 5.25 11.96 -17.70
C GLU A 54 4.05 11.26 -17.04
N ALA A 55 2.94 11.99 -16.91
CA ALA A 55 1.70 11.44 -16.36
C ALA A 55 0.97 10.59 -17.40
N VAL A 56 0.42 9.45 -16.98
CA VAL A 56 -0.48 8.64 -17.80
C VAL A 56 -1.94 8.98 -17.50
N PRO A 57 -2.85 8.89 -18.48
CA PRO A 57 -4.28 9.04 -18.22
C PRO A 57 -4.77 8.05 -17.16
N TRP A 58 -5.65 8.51 -16.26
CA TRP A 58 -6.20 7.67 -15.19
C TRP A 58 -6.86 6.39 -15.72
N GLU A 59 -7.59 6.48 -16.83
CA GLU A 59 -8.28 5.32 -17.39
C GLU A 59 -7.32 4.22 -17.88
N GLU A 60 -6.13 4.61 -18.35
CA GLU A 60 -5.10 3.67 -18.74
C GLU A 60 -4.51 2.96 -17.51
N LEU A 61 -4.19 3.71 -16.45
CA LEU A 61 -3.70 3.14 -15.20
C LEU A 61 -4.75 2.21 -14.56
N ARG A 62 -6.01 2.65 -14.53
CA ARG A 62 -7.13 1.87 -14.00
C ARG A 62 -7.30 0.56 -14.75
N ALA A 63 -7.30 0.58 -16.08
CA ALA A 63 -7.40 -0.62 -16.89
C ALA A 63 -6.30 -1.65 -16.54
N ARG A 64 -5.06 -1.20 -16.37
CA ARG A 64 -3.93 -2.07 -15.99
C ARG A 64 -4.08 -2.67 -14.59
N LEU A 65 -4.54 -1.88 -13.61
CA LEU A 65 -4.67 -2.31 -12.21
C LEU A 65 -5.78 -3.34 -12.00
N TYR A 66 -6.90 -3.19 -12.71
CA TYR A 66 -8.10 -4.00 -12.53
C TYR A 66 -8.27 -5.10 -13.59
N GLN A 67 -7.29 -5.32 -14.46
CA GLN A 67 -7.26 -6.43 -15.43
C GLN A 67 -6.93 -7.81 -14.82
N ARG A 68 -6.99 -7.97 -13.50
CA ARG A 68 -6.70 -9.23 -12.80
C ARG A 68 -7.93 -10.07 -12.56
#